data_AF-A0A553P2N0-F1
#
_entry.id   AF-A0A553P2N0-F1
#
_cell.length_a   1.000
_cell.length_b   1.000
_cell.length_c   1.000
_cell.angle_alpha   90.00
_cell.angle_beta   90.00
_cell.angle_gamma   90.00
#
_symmetry.space_group_name_H-M   'P 1'
#
loop_
_entity.id
_entity.type
_entity.pdbx_description
1 polymer ?
#
loop_
_entity_poly.entity_id
_entity_poly.type
_entity_poly.pdbx_seq_one_letter_code
_entity_poly.pdbx_strand_id
1 'polypeptide(L)'
;MDRTLPEQLELALVKPKSRQYSASLLASASMWQIASPALYKQFLSKRILSQSSLTTIKRLSFNLLLNVGLPVATKTYLKVRINNLNLFQRKAILIADEIYTAQKVEFGGGKLFGTDSGVASKTLLCYMVKLLTSQQLDVVYLTPIVNLTAEAMHHDFVKVLECVKDVGFEIVAISIDNSMPNKKFAQKILCNGVVL
;
A
#
# COMPACT_ATOMS: atom_id res chain seq x y z
N MET A 1 -7.58 22.90 11.67
CA MET A 1 -8.49 23.66 10.80
C MET A 1 -7.98 23.55 9.37
N ASP A 2 -8.86 23.15 8.45
CA ASP A 2 -8.53 22.91 7.04
C ASP A 2 -8.21 24.25 6.33
N ARG A 3 -6.94 24.48 6.01
CA ARG A 3 -6.43 25.74 5.40
C ARG A 3 -6.49 25.74 3.87
N THR A 4 -7.07 24.70 3.27
CA THR A 4 -7.08 24.51 1.81
C THR A 4 -7.79 25.64 1.07
N LEU A 5 -8.95 26.10 1.54
CA LEU A 5 -9.70 27.19 0.91
C LEU A 5 -8.99 28.56 0.99
N PRO A 6 -8.53 29.04 2.16
CA PRO A 6 -7.74 30.27 2.25
C PRO A 6 -6.50 30.25 1.34
N GLU A 7 -5.76 29.13 1.34
CA GLU A 7 -4.57 28.99 0.50
C GLU A 7 -4.91 29.06 -1.00
N GLN A 8 -6.03 28.48 -1.44
CA GLN A 8 -6.46 28.59 -2.84
C GLN A 8 -6.71 30.03 -3.29
N LEU A 9 -7.27 30.87 -2.41
CA LEU A 9 -7.51 32.28 -2.68
C LEU A 9 -6.19 33.06 -2.77
N GLU A 10 -5.26 32.83 -1.85
CA GLU A 10 -3.93 33.44 -1.89
C GLU A 10 -3.18 33.06 -3.18
N LEU A 11 -3.22 31.78 -3.55
CA LEU A 11 -2.58 31.29 -4.77
C LEU A 11 -3.24 31.81 -6.05
N ALA A 12 -4.52 32.18 -6.02
CA ALA A 12 -5.20 32.80 -7.15
C ALA A 12 -4.63 34.20 -7.46
N LEU A 13 -4.18 34.92 -6.45
CA LEU A 13 -3.54 36.24 -6.59
C LEU A 13 -2.09 36.14 -7.09
N VAL A 14 -1.44 34.98 -6.89
CA VAL A 14 -0.04 34.75 -7.28
C VAL A 14 0.05 34.22 -8.72
N LYS A 15 1.05 34.72 -9.47
CA LYS A 15 1.36 34.24 -10.82
C LYS A 15 1.64 32.73 -10.82
N PRO A 16 1.14 31.95 -11.80
CA PRO A 16 1.22 30.49 -11.78
C PRO A 16 2.62 29.89 -11.54
N LYS A 17 3.68 30.51 -12.07
CA LYS A 17 5.06 30.03 -11.93
C LYS A 17 5.70 30.31 -10.55
N SER A 18 5.11 31.21 -9.77
CA SER A 18 5.61 31.62 -8.45
C SER A 18 4.83 31.01 -7.29
N ARG A 19 3.86 30.14 -7.57
CA ARG A 19 3.02 29.50 -6.57
C ARG A 19 3.82 28.49 -5.75
N GLN A 20 3.71 28.56 -4.43
CA GLN A 20 4.23 27.58 -3.50
C GLN A 20 3.05 26.91 -2.79
N TYR A 21 2.98 25.59 -2.88
CA TYR A 21 1.87 24.82 -2.35
C TYR A 21 2.26 24.20 -1.01
N SER A 22 1.36 24.27 -0.04
CA SER A 22 1.49 23.59 1.24
C SER A 22 1.46 22.07 1.06
N ALA A 23 2.00 21.35 2.05
CA ALA A 23 1.95 19.89 2.06
C ALA A 23 0.50 19.35 2.05
N SER A 24 -0.42 19.99 2.77
CA SER A 24 -1.83 19.62 2.81
C SER A 24 -2.52 19.78 1.45
N LEU A 25 -2.22 20.86 0.74
CA LEU A 25 -2.80 21.10 -0.58
C LEU A 25 -2.22 20.13 -1.61
N LEU A 26 -0.91 19.85 -1.55
CA LEU A 26 -0.27 18.85 -2.40
C LEU A 26 -0.80 17.43 -2.15
N ALA A 27 -1.06 17.07 -0.89
CA ALA A 27 -1.68 15.79 -0.55
C ALA A 27 -3.10 15.70 -1.12
N SER A 28 -3.91 16.75 -0.96
CA SER A 28 -5.27 16.84 -1.52
C SER A 28 -5.27 16.75 -3.05
N ALA A 29 -4.35 17.49 -3.70
CA ALA A 29 -4.15 17.45 -5.14
C ALA A 29 -3.77 16.05 -5.63
N SER A 30 -2.90 15.35 -4.89
CA SER A 30 -2.52 13.96 -5.19
C SER A 30 -3.70 13.01 -5.04
N MET A 31 -4.52 13.15 -3.98
CA MET A 31 -5.74 12.36 -3.79
C MET A 31 -6.74 12.58 -4.93
N TRP A 32 -6.96 13.82 -5.36
CA TRP A 32 -7.85 14.12 -6.49
C TRP A 32 -7.32 13.56 -7.80
N GLN A 33 -6.01 13.66 -8.04
CA GLN A 33 -5.38 13.08 -9.22
C GLN A 33 -5.50 11.55 -9.25
N ILE A 34 -5.44 10.89 -8.08
CA ILE A 34 -5.65 9.43 -7.95
C ILE A 34 -7.13 9.08 -8.18
N ALA A 35 -8.05 9.83 -7.57
CA ALA A 35 -9.48 9.56 -7.64
C ALA A 35 -10.07 9.82 -9.04
N SER A 36 -9.66 10.91 -9.70
CA SER A 36 -10.12 11.24 -11.05
C SER A 36 -9.06 12.03 -11.84
N PRO A 37 -8.20 11.34 -12.60
CA PRO A 37 -7.19 11.98 -13.46
C PRO A 37 -7.78 12.93 -14.51
N ALA A 38 -8.95 12.60 -15.05
CA ALA A 38 -9.60 13.41 -16.07
C ALA A 38 -10.12 14.73 -15.49
N LEU A 39 -10.77 14.68 -14.33
CA LEU A 39 -11.27 15.87 -13.65
C LEU A 39 -10.10 16.76 -13.20
N TYR A 40 -9.06 16.17 -12.64
CA TYR A 40 -7.88 16.92 -12.21
C TYR A 40 -7.20 17.65 -13.39
N LYS A 41 -7.09 16.99 -14.56
CA LYS A 41 -6.63 17.64 -15.80
C LYS A 41 -7.52 18.80 -16.23
N GLN A 42 -8.85 18.66 -16.10
CA GLN A 42 -9.77 19.75 -16.40
C GLN A 42 -9.62 20.93 -15.45
N PHE A 43 -9.42 20.68 -14.14
CA PHE A 43 -9.15 21.74 -13.17
C PHE A 43 -7.90 22.53 -13.52
N LEU A 44 -6.84 21.85 -13.96
CA LEU A 44 -5.61 22.47 -14.40
C LEU A 44 -5.76 23.24 -15.72
N SER A 45 -6.40 22.65 -16.73
CA SER A 45 -6.51 23.26 -18.06
C SER A 45 -7.43 24.48 -18.05
N LYS A 46 -8.57 24.39 -17.36
CA LYS A 46 -9.54 25.48 -17.20
C LYS A 46 -9.15 26.46 -16.08
N ARG A 47 -8.07 26.19 -15.35
CA ARG A 47 -7.59 26.98 -14.20
C ARG A 47 -8.68 27.26 -13.16
N ILE A 48 -9.55 26.27 -12.95
CA ILE A 48 -10.67 26.37 -11.98
C ILE A 48 -10.13 26.50 -10.56
N LEU A 49 -9.03 25.79 -10.28
CA LEU A 49 -8.33 25.84 -9.00
C LEU A 49 -6.84 26.10 -9.21
N SER A 50 -6.21 26.76 -8.24
CA SER A 50 -4.77 27.01 -8.20
C SER A 50 -4.04 25.74 -7.73
N GLN A 51 -3.98 24.74 -8.60
CA GLN A 51 -3.46 23.40 -8.29
C GLN A 51 -2.05 23.17 -8.83
N SER A 52 -1.34 22.22 -8.21
CA SER A 52 0.01 21.83 -8.62
C SER A 52 0.01 21.07 -9.96
N SER A 53 1.11 21.18 -10.71
CA SER A 53 1.21 20.48 -11.99
C SER A 53 1.27 18.96 -11.81
N LEU A 54 0.87 18.20 -12.84
CA LEU A 54 1.03 16.74 -12.85
C LEU A 54 2.49 16.32 -12.62
N THR A 55 3.46 17.08 -13.14
CA THR A 55 4.89 16.84 -12.93
C THR A 55 5.27 17.00 -11.46
N THR A 56 4.71 18.00 -10.77
CA THR A 56 4.91 18.23 -9.35
C THR A 56 4.37 17.06 -8.52
N ILE A 57 3.16 16.59 -8.81
CA ILE A 57 2.56 15.42 -8.14
C ILE A 57 3.39 14.16 -8.41
N LYS A 58 3.76 13.90 -9.66
CA LYS A 58 4.60 12.73 -10.01
C LYS A 58 5.93 12.75 -9.27
N ARG A 59 6.55 13.93 -9.11
CA ARG A 59 7.79 14.07 -8.35
C ARG A 59 7.60 13.79 -6.86
N LEU A 60 6.45 14.18 -6.29
CA LEU A 60 6.12 13.86 -4.90
C LEU A 60 5.95 12.36 -4.70
N SER A 61 5.22 11.70 -5.60
CA SER A 61 4.99 10.26 -5.53
C SER A 61 6.21 9.43 -5.90
N PHE A 62 7.17 9.98 -6.66
CA PHE A 62 8.35 9.25 -7.10
C PHE A 62 9.21 8.72 -5.93
N ASN A 63 9.28 9.47 -4.82
CA ASN A 63 10.01 9.05 -3.62
C ASN A 63 9.29 7.94 -2.84
N LEU A 64 8.01 7.69 -3.11
CA LEU A 64 7.25 6.57 -2.60
C LEU A 64 7.49 5.35 -3.51
N LEU A 65 8.75 4.94 -3.64
CA LEU A 65 9.12 3.74 -4.38
C LEU A 65 8.43 2.53 -3.74
N LEU A 66 7.50 1.91 -4.48
CA LEU A 66 6.92 0.62 -4.16
C LEU A 66 8.03 -0.43 -4.28
N ASN A 67 8.69 -0.74 -3.17
CA ASN A 67 9.62 -1.85 -3.12
C ASN A 67 8.83 -3.14 -2.90
N VAL A 68 9.31 -4.21 -3.54
CA VAL A 68 8.79 -5.56 -3.37
C VAL A 68 9.10 -6.05 -1.95
N GLY A 69 8.22 -6.89 -1.41
CA GLY A 69 8.39 -7.52 -0.11
C GLY A 69 7.93 -6.64 1.04
N LEU A 70 8.80 -6.39 2.03
CA LEU A 70 8.50 -5.64 3.26
C LEU A 70 9.31 -4.32 3.36
N PRO A 71 8.86 -3.21 2.75
CA PRO A 71 9.61 -1.97 2.75
C PRO A 71 9.65 -1.29 4.12
N VAL A 72 10.78 -0.65 4.45
CA VAL A 72 10.92 0.18 5.67
C VAL A 72 9.86 1.29 5.71
N ALA A 73 9.56 1.91 4.56
CA ALA A 73 8.53 2.94 4.45
C ALA A 73 7.14 2.44 4.87
N THR A 74 6.78 1.20 4.52
CA THR A 74 5.52 0.55 4.93
C THR A 74 5.46 0.41 6.44
N LYS A 75 6.56 -0.07 7.06
CA LYS A 75 6.65 -0.18 8.53
C LYS A 75 6.47 1.18 9.22
N THR A 76 7.12 2.23 8.72
CA THR A 76 6.98 3.60 9.25
C THR A 76 5.55 4.11 9.13
N TYR A 77 4.90 3.91 7.97
CA TYR A 77 3.50 4.29 7.77
C TYR A 77 2.58 3.59 8.76
N LEU A 78 2.74 2.27 8.95
CA LEU A 78 1.92 1.50 9.88
C LEU A 78 2.13 1.94 11.34
N LYS A 79 3.36 2.29 11.74
CA LYS A 79 3.64 2.87 13.08
C LYS A 79 2.93 4.19 13.31
N VAL A 80 2.93 5.09 12.33
CA VAL A 80 2.18 6.36 12.44
C VAL A 80 0.68 6.09 12.57
N ARG A 81 0.16 5.13 11.80
CA ARG A 81 -1.26 4.77 11.84
C ARG A 81 -1.67 4.24 13.21
N ILE A 82 -0.90 3.34 13.80
CA ILE A 82 -1.26 2.68 15.05
C ILE A 82 -1.12 3.57 16.29
N ASN A 83 -0.27 4.59 16.22
CA ASN A 83 -0.09 5.55 17.31
C ASN A 83 -1.37 6.33 17.64
N ASN A 84 -2.29 6.45 16.68
CA ASN A 84 -3.57 7.11 16.86
C ASN A 84 -4.68 6.18 17.38
N LEU A 85 -4.36 4.91 17.66
CA LEU A 85 -5.32 3.87 18.06
C LEU A 85 -5.10 3.44 19.51
N ASN A 86 -6.20 3.25 20.23
CA ASN A 86 -6.19 2.62 21.55
C ASN A 86 -5.97 1.10 21.45
N LEU A 87 -5.67 0.44 22.57
CA LEU A 87 -5.35 -1.00 22.58
C LEU A 87 -6.45 -1.87 21.94
N PHE A 88 -7.72 -1.57 22.20
CA PHE A 88 -8.83 -2.32 21.62
C PHE A 88 -8.90 -2.19 20.08
N GLN A 89 -8.64 -0.99 19.57
CA GLN A 89 -8.63 -0.69 18.13
C GLN A 89 -7.43 -1.28 17.40
N ARG A 90 -6.41 -1.80 18.10
CA ARG A 90 -5.22 -2.42 17.50
C ARG A 90 -5.42 -3.88 17.12
N LYS A 91 -6.55 -4.47 17.51
CA LYS A 91 -6.91 -5.85 17.15
C LYS A 91 -7.11 -5.96 15.64
N ALA A 92 -6.42 -6.90 15.04
CA ALA A 92 -6.37 -7.04 13.59
C ALA A 92 -6.39 -8.50 13.12
N ILE A 93 -6.80 -8.66 11.88
CA ILE A 93 -6.70 -9.91 11.11
C ILE A 93 -5.54 -9.74 10.14
N LEU A 94 -4.65 -10.74 10.10
CA LEU A 94 -3.64 -10.87 9.06
C LEU A 94 -4.22 -11.71 7.92
N ILE A 95 -4.29 -11.14 6.73
CA ILE A 95 -4.86 -11.79 5.55
C ILE A 95 -3.73 -12.13 4.59
N ALA A 96 -3.72 -13.35 4.08
CA ALA A 96 -2.83 -13.81 3.02
C ALA A 96 -3.67 -14.11 1.76
N ASP A 97 -3.25 -13.58 0.62
CA ASP A 97 -3.99 -13.71 -0.63
C ASP A 97 -3.05 -13.77 -1.86
N GLU A 98 -3.56 -14.34 -2.94
CA GLU A 98 -2.91 -14.45 -4.25
C GLU A 98 -3.58 -13.51 -5.26
N ILE A 99 -2.85 -12.53 -5.77
CA ILE A 99 -3.35 -11.60 -6.78
C ILE A 99 -2.86 -12.04 -8.15
N TYR A 100 -3.78 -12.47 -9.02
CA TYR A 100 -3.45 -12.81 -10.40
C TYR A 100 -3.21 -11.56 -11.25
N THR A 101 -2.08 -11.54 -11.96
CA THR A 101 -1.65 -10.44 -12.82
C THR A 101 -1.31 -10.95 -14.22
N ALA A 102 -1.26 -10.03 -15.19
CA ALA A 102 -0.67 -10.36 -16.49
C ALA A 102 0.79 -10.78 -16.31
N GLN A 103 1.20 -11.85 -17.00
CA GLN A 103 2.58 -12.31 -16.98
C GLN A 103 3.44 -11.38 -17.85
N LYS A 104 4.03 -10.36 -17.21
CA LYS A 104 4.88 -9.38 -17.88
C LYS A 104 5.96 -8.87 -16.94
N VAL A 105 7.07 -8.44 -17.53
CA VAL A 105 8.15 -7.76 -16.83
C VAL A 105 8.11 -6.29 -17.20
N GLU A 106 8.12 -5.41 -16.21
CA GLU A 106 8.13 -3.97 -16.42
C GLU A 106 9.43 -3.36 -15.90
N PHE A 107 9.99 -2.43 -16.67
CA PHE A 107 11.14 -1.65 -16.25
C PHE A 107 10.72 -0.22 -15.90
N GLY A 108 10.98 0.20 -14.68
CA GLY A 108 10.62 1.53 -14.20
C GLY A 108 11.60 2.03 -13.14
N GLY A 109 12.04 3.28 -13.26
CA GLY A 109 12.93 3.90 -12.25
C GLY A 109 14.24 3.14 -12.01
N GLY A 110 14.79 2.48 -13.03
CA GLY A 110 16.04 1.72 -12.91
C GLY A 110 15.88 0.30 -12.34
N LYS A 111 14.64 -0.18 -12.12
CA LYS A 111 14.36 -1.50 -11.55
C LYS A 111 13.44 -2.32 -12.47
N LEU A 112 13.59 -3.63 -12.39
CA LEU A 112 12.68 -4.60 -13.02
C LEU A 112 11.62 -5.04 -11.99
N PHE A 113 10.38 -5.17 -12.45
CA PHE A 113 9.22 -5.60 -11.66
C PHE A 113 8.50 -6.76 -12.34
N GLY A 114 7.73 -7.52 -11.56
CA GLY A 114 6.93 -8.64 -12.07
C GLY A 114 7.74 -9.92 -12.27
N THR A 115 8.95 -10.01 -11.72
CA THR A 115 9.78 -11.21 -11.79
C THR A 115 10.02 -11.82 -10.41
N ASP A 116 10.03 -13.14 -10.37
CA ASP A 116 10.55 -13.94 -9.27
C ASP A 116 11.80 -14.66 -9.78
N SER A 117 12.95 -14.36 -9.20
CA SER A 117 14.23 -14.98 -9.57
C SER A 117 14.55 -14.90 -11.08
N GLY A 118 14.17 -13.78 -11.72
CA GLY A 118 14.39 -13.54 -13.16
C GLY A 118 13.30 -14.09 -14.09
N VAL A 119 12.32 -14.83 -13.57
CA VAL A 119 11.21 -15.39 -14.35
C VAL A 119 9.97 -14.53 -14.16
N ALA A 120 9.29 -14.20 -15.26
CA ALA A 120 8.06 -13.42 -15.23
C ALA A 120 6.95 -14.17 -14.46
N SER A 121 6.40 -13.53 -13.44
CA SER A 121 5.34 -14.07 -12.61
C SER A 121 3.96 -13.65 -13.11
N LYS A 122 2.96 -14.52 -12.90
CA LYS A 122 1.52 -14.26 -13.12
C LYS A 122 0.75 -14.03 -11.82
N THR A 123 1.43 -14.08 -10.67
CA THR A 123 0.79 -14.06 -9.35
C THR A 123 1.62 -13.23 -8.39
N LEU A 124 0.99 -12.34 -7.64
CA LEU A 124 1.61 -11.67 -6.50
C LEU A 124 1.09 -12.30 -5.21
N LEU A 125 1.99 -12.71 -4.33
CA LEU A 125 1.66 -13.03 -2.94
C LEU A 125 1.50 -11.73 -2.17
N CYS A 126 0.34 -11.55 -1.54
CA CYS A 126 -0.03 -10.35 -0.81
C CYS A 126 -0.34 -10.70 0.64
N TYR A 127 0.26 -9.97 1.59
CA TYR A 127 -0.21 -9.96 2.98
C TYR A 127 -0.78 -8.59 3.33
N MET A 128 -1.96 -8.60 3.91
CA MET A 128 -2.70 -7.41 4.31
C MET A 128 -3.06 -7.48 5.80
N VAL A 129 -3.13 -6.33 6.45
CA VAL A 129 -3.67 -6.21 7.80
C VAL A 129 -5.00 -5.46 7.74
N LYS A 130 -6.01 -6.04 8.39
CA LYS A 130 -7.32 -5.41 8.58
C LYS A 130 -7.59 -5.24 10.07
N LEU A 131 -7.77 -4.01 10.51
CA LEU A 131 -8.27 -3.76 11.88
C LEU A 131 -9.69 -4.27 12.02
N LEU A 132 -10.04 -4.88 13.15
CA LEU A 132 -11.41 -5.33 13.41
C LEU A 132 -12.41 -4.18 13.47
N THR A 133 -11.95 -3.00 13.88
CA THR A 133 -12.77 -1.79 14.03
C THR A 133 -12.82 -0.93 12.76
N SER A 134 -12.18 -1.35 11.67
CA SER A 134 -12.15 -0.58 10.41
C SER A 134 -12.43 -1.47 9.21
N GLN A 135 -13.08 -0.90 8.19
CA GLN A 135 -13.23 -1.56 6.90
C GLN A 135 -11.95 -1.47 6.04
N GLN A 136 -11.05 -0.55 6.37
CA GLN A 136 -9.85 -0.30 5.59
C GLN A 136 -8.82 -1.42 5.77
N LEU A 137 -8.27 -1.88 4.65
CA LEU A 137 -7.18 -2.84 4.53
C LEU A 137 -5.88 -2.12 4.21
N ASP A 138 -4.79 -2.52 4.87
CA ASP A 138 -3.44 -2.07 4.53
C ASP A 138 -2.63 -3.22 3.95
N VAL A 139 -2.04 -3.01 2.77
CA VAL A 139 -1.06 -3.94 2.20
C VAL A 139 0.25 -3.79 2.95
N VAL A 140 0.73 -4.88 3.54
CA VAL A 140 1.98 -4.93 4.32
C VAL A 140 3.11 -5.52 3.49
N TYR A 141 2.81 -6.54 2.70
CA TYR A 141 3.78 -7.26 1.91
C TYR A 141 3.21 -7.60 0.55
N LEU A 142 4.00 -7.42 -0.50
CA LEU A 142 3.63 -7.76 -1.86
C LEU A 142 4.85 -8.25 -2.63
N THR A 143 4.84 -9.49 -3.11
CA THR A 143 5.92 -10.03 -3.92
C THR A 143 5.44 -10.87 -5.10
N PRO A 144 6.03 -10.74 -6.30
CA PRO A 144 5.81 -11.70 -7.37
C PRO A 144 6.30 -13.08 -6.96
N ILE A 145 5.54 -14.10 -7.37
CA ILE A 145 5.83 -15.51 -7.10
C ILE A 145 5.58 -16.33 -8.37
N VAL A 146 6.54 -17.17 -8.77
CA VAL A 146 6.32 -18.08 -9.91
C VAL A 146 5.72 -19.39 -9.44
N ASN A 147 6.24 -19.93 -8.34
CA ASN A 147 5.77 -21.17 -7.73
C ASN A 147 5.49 -20.94 -6.25
N LEU A 148 4.21 -20.94 -5.86
CA LEU A 148 3.86 -20.84 -4.45
C LEU A 148 3.96 -22.20 -3.76
N THR A 149 4.87 -22.30 -2.79
CA THR A 149 4.98 -23.46 -1.90
C THR A 149 4.56 -23.06 -0.48
N ALA A 150 4.10 -24.03 0.30
CA ALA A 150 3.69 -23.79 1.68
C ALA A 150 4.87 -23.30 2.55
N GLU A 151 6.08 -23.76 2.23
CA GLU A 151 7.32 -23.39 2.92
C GLU A 151 7.72 -21.95 2.61
N ALA A 152 7.64 -21.52 1.35
CA ALA A 152 7.89 -20.13 0.96
C ALA A 152 6.87 -19.18 1.61
N MET A 153 5.59 -19.57 1.60
CA MET A 153 4.54 -18.84 2.31
C MET A 153 4.81 -18.72 3.80
N HIS A 154 5.26 -19.79 4.46
CA HIS A 154 5.54 -19.75 5.89
C HIS A 154 6.68 -18.79 6.22
N HIS A 155 7.76 -18.85 5.44
CA HIS A 155 8.90 -17.96 5.60
C HIS A 155 8.50 -16.49 5.49
N ASP A 156 7.70 -16.13 4.48
CA ASP A 156 7.23 -14.76 4.31
C ASP A 156 6.19 -14.38 5.38
N PHE A 157 5.30 -15.30 5.74
CA PHE A 157 4.30 -15.09 6.79
C PHE A 157 4.95 -14.75 8.14
N VAL A 158 5.98 -15.49 8.57
CA VAL A 158 6.67 -15.23 9.85
C VAL A 158 7.27 -13.82 9.86
N LYS A 159 7.97 -13.45 8.78
CA LYS A 159 8.54 -12.09 8.64
C LYS A 159 7.47 -11.00 8.73
N VAL A 160 6.34 -11.20 8.06
CA VAL A 160 5.23 -10.25 8.08
C VAL A 160 4.62 -10.18 9.48
N LEU A 161 4.39 -11.33 10.11
CA LEU A 161 3.82 -11.42 11.46
C LEU A 161 4.70 -10.71 12.50
N GLU A 162 6.02 -10.92 12.45
CA GLU A 162 6.98 -10.21 13.31
C GLU A 162 6.95 -8.70 13.07
N CYS A 163 6.89 -8.27 11.80
CA CYS A 163 6.83 -6.85 11.47
C CYS A 163 5.57 -6.18 12.00
N VAL A 164 4.39 -6.78 11.80
CA VAL A 164 3.12 -6.18 12.26
C VAL A 164 3.01 -6.20 13.78
N LYS A 165 3.57 -7.21 14.45
CA LYS A 165 3.69 -7.22 15.91
C LYS A 165 4.64 -6.14 16.42
N ASP A 166 5.80 -5.94 15.80
CA ASP A 166 6.74 -4.86 16.16
C ASP A 166 6.15 -3.46 15.91
N VAL A 167 5.27 -3.32 14.92
CA VAL A 167 4.51 -2.09 14.73
C VAL A 167 3.55 -1.86 15.90
N GLY A 168 2.99 -2.92 16.48
CA GLY A 168 2.09 -2.88 17.65
C GLY A 168 0.69 -3.40 17.38
N PHE A 169 0.45 -4.08 16.25
CA PHE A 169 -0.85 -4.72 15.98
C PHE A 169 -1.01 -5.97 16.87
N GLU A 170 -2.22 -6.17 17.36
CA GLU A 170 -2.62 -7.39 18.05
C GLU A 170 -3.31 -8.32 17.04
N ILE A 171 -2.55 -9.25 16.45
CA ILE A 171 -3.09 -10.19 15.48
C ILE A 171 -3.90 -11.27 16.21
N VAL A 172 -5.22 -11.26 16.03
CA VAL A 172 -6.15 -12.17 16.71
C VAL A 172 -6.69 -13.28 15.80
N ALA A 173 -6.54 -13.13 14.48
CA ALA A 173 -6.92 -14.13 13.51
C ALA A 173 -6.07 -14.04 12.24
N ILE A 174 -6.00 -15.15 11.52
CA ILE A 174 -5.38 -15.25 10.21
C ILE A 174 -6.46 -15.67 9.22
N SER A 175 -6.56 -14.98 8.08
CA SER A 175 -7.50 -15.29 7.00
C SER A 175 -6.73 -15.68 5.76
N ILE A 176 -7.06 -16.83 5.18
CA ILE A 176 -6.39 -17.38 4.00
C ILE A 176 -7.48 -18.01 3.13
N ASP A 177 -7.33 -17.96 1.81
CA ASP A 177 -8.23 -18.67 0.91
C ASP A 177 -8.08 -20.21 1.02
N ASN A 178 -8.91 -20.93 0.26
CA ASN A 178 -8.96 -22.39 0.27
C ASN A 178 -8.14 -23.06 -0.87
N SER A 179 -7.11 -22.37 -1.40
CA SER A 179 -6.23 -22.92 -2.42
C SER A 179 -5.39 -24.09 -1.87
N MET A 180 -4.88 -24.95 -2.75
CA MET A 180 -4.12 -26.14 -2.31
C MET A 180 -2.80 -25.78 -1.57
N PRO A 181 -1.99 -24.81 -2.03
CA PRO A 181 -0.86 -24.30 -1.26
C PRO A 181 -1.29 -23.76 0.12
N ASN A 182 -2.39 -23.02 0.17
CA ASN A 182 -2.89 -22.36 1.37
C ASN A 182 -3.43 -23.35 2.40
N LYS A 183 -4.14 -24.40 1.95
CA LYS A 183 -4.52 -25.54 2.80
C LYS A 183 -3.31 -26.21 3.43
N LYS A 184 -2.27 -26.50 2.64
CA LYS A 184 -1.05 -27.14 3.15
C LYS A 184 -0.36 -26.25 4.18
N PHE A 185 -0.26 -24.95 3.89
CA PHE A 185 0.30 -23.97 4.82
C PHE A 185 -0.50 -23.91 6.13
N ALA A 186 -1.82 -23.73 6.07
CA ALA A 186 -2.67 -23.66 7.24
C ALA A 186 -2.63 -24.96 8.08
N GLN A 187 -2.83 -26.10 7.43
CA GLN A 187 -2.92 -27.38 8.13
C GLN A 187 -1.56 -27.81 8.67
N LYS A 188 -0.55 -27.92 7.82
CA LYS A 188 0.72 -28.57 8.19
C LYS A 188 1.64 -27.65 8.97
N ILE A 189 1.57 -26.34 8.72
CA ILE A 189 2.56 -25.40 9.24
C ILE A 189 2.01 -24.55 10.37
N LEU A 190 0.79 -24.01 10.25
CA LEU A 190 0.21 -23.18 11.32
C LEU A 190 -0.41 -24.02 12.44
N CYS A 191 -1.09 -25.12 12.10
CA CYS A 191 -1.86 -25.88 13.08
C CYS A 191 -1.29 -27.27 13.40
N ASN A 192 -0.02 -27.54 13.06
CA ASN A 192 0.65 -28.84 13.30
C ASN A 192 -0.16 -30.07 12.82
N GLY A 193 -0.92 -29.93 11.73
CA GLY A 193 -1.78 -30.97 11.17
C GLY A 193 -3.17 -31.09 11.82
N VAL A 194 -3.49 -30.29 12.83
CA VAL A 194 -4.79 -30.29 13.52
C VAL A 194 -5.67 -29.20 12.92
N VAL A 195 -6.87 -29.53 12.47
CA VAL A 195 -7.85 -28.53 12.00
C VAL A 195 -8.98 -28.46 13.02
N LEU A 196 -9.35 -27.25 13.46
CA LEU A 196 -10.63 -26.99 14.10
C LEU A 196 -11.72 -26.82 13.04
#